data_AF-A0A0C2MYG0-F1
#
_entry.id   AF-A0A0C2MYG0-F1
#
_cell.length_a   1.000
_cell.length_b   1.000
_cell.length_c   1.000
_cell.angle_alpha   90.00
_cell.angle_beta   90.00
_cell.angle_gamma   90.00
#
_symmetry.space_group_name_H-M   'P 1'
#
loop_
_entity.id
_entity.type
_entity.pdbx_description
1 polymer ?
#
loop_
_entity_poly.entity_id
_entity_poly.type
_entity_poly.pdbx_seq_one_letter_code
_entity_poly.pdbx_strand_id
1 'polypeptide(L)'
;MVGDHRQLGPVVKCKSASEKGLSISLFDRLIKIGSIPYRLNEQYRMHPALSEFSSLAFYDGTVKSGVTIADRTDKNISFKWPLKDKPSFFYCCYGIEQPSSSGTSFFNQQEVEAVNIFVTKLIDAGVKGSQIGIITPYDGQRSSIADLFVQRNCNKFGWNPYSEGKRII
;
A
#
# COMPACT_ATOMS: atom_id res chain seq x y z
N MET A 1 25.12 7.35 1.91
CA MET A 1 23.89 7.29 1.10
C MET A 1 22.97 6.25 1.71
N VAL A 2 21.67 6.53 1.77
CA VAL A 2 20.66 5.61 2.31
C VAL A 2 19.70 5.27 1.18
N GLY A 3 19.31 4.01 1.08
CA GLY A 3 18.40 3.53 0.04
C GLY A 3 18.13 2.03 0.21
N ASP A 4 17.16 1.54 -0.56
CA ASP A 4 16.80 0.12 -0.59
C ASP A 4 16.57 -0.33 -2.04
N HIS A 5 17.54 -1.07 -2.58
CA HIS A 5 17.53 -1.62 -3.94
C HIS A 5 16.42 -2.66 -4.20
N ARG A 6 15.65 -3.07 -3.17
CA ARG A 6 14.48 -3.96 -3.30
C ARG A 6 13.16 -3.20 -3.41
N GLN A 7 13.18 -1.86 -3.32
CA GLN A 7 12.00 -1.01 -3.45
C GLN A 7 11.95 -0.28 -4.81
N LEU A 8 11.01 0.65 -4.98
CA LEU A 8 10.81 1.38 -6.23
C LEU A 8 12.08 2.11 -6.66
N GLY A 9 12.55 1.79 -7.86
CA GLY A 9 13.63 2.51 -8.53
C GLY A 9 13.15 3.82 -9.18
N PRO A 10 14.07 4.56 -9.83
CA PRO A 10 13.76 5.79 -10.55
C PRO A 10 12.75 5.57 -11.68
N VAL A 11 11.76 6.47 -11.79
CA VAL A 11 10.83 6.48 -12.93
C VAL A 11 11.44 7.27 -14.10
N VAL A 12 11.79 6.57 -15.18
CA VAL A 12 12.38 7.17 -16.38
C VAL A 12 11.41 7.08 -17.55
N LYS A 13 10.80 8.22 -17.93
CA LYS A 13 9.81 8.28 -19.02
C LYS A 13 10.43 8.02 -20.40
N CYS A 14 11.66 8.48 -20.64
CA CYS A 14 12.35 8.29 -21.91
C CYS A 14 12.92 6.86 -21.98
N LYS A 15 12.33 6.03 -22.84
CA LYS A 15 12.76 4.63 -23.02
C LYS A 15 14.24 4.51 -23.37
N SER A 16 14.73 5.33 -24.32
CA SER A 16 16.15 5.33 -24.71
C SER A 16 17.08 5.72 -23.55
N ALA A 17 16.69 6.68 -22.71
CA ALA A 17 17.50 7.06 -21.55
C ALA A 17 17.51 5.96 -20.47
N SER A 18 16.37 5.30 -20.26
CA SER A 18 16.26 4.16 -19.34
C SER A 18 17.16 3.01 -19.78
N GLU A 19 17.11 2.64 -21.06
CA GLU A 19 17.95 1.59 -21.66
C GLU A 19 19.45 1.95 -21.59
N LYS A 20 19.79 3.24 -21.67
CA LYS A 20 21.16 3.75 -21.48
C LYS A 20 21.58 3.87 -20.00
N GLY A 21 20.77 3.37 -19.08
CA GLY A 21 21.13 3.20 -17.68
C GLY A 21 20.67 4.29 -16.72
N LEU A 22 19.87 5.27 -17.17
CA LEU A 22 19.34 6.32 -16.29
C LEU A 22 18.37 5.76 -15.21
N SER A 23 17.83 4.57 -15.43
CA SER A 23 16.99 3.85 -14.45
C SER A 23 17.81 3.18 -13.34
N ILE A 24 19.14 3.17 -13.42
CA ILE A 24 20.01 2.59 -12.40
C ILE A 24 20.40 3.70 -11.42
N SER A 25 19.98 3.57 -10.17
CA SER A 25 20.32 4.55 -9.14
C SER A 25 21.83 4.54 -8.85
N LEU A 26 22.34 5.64 -8.27
CA LEU A 26 23.73 5.67 -7.80
C LEU A 26 23.99 4.59 -6.74
N PHE A 27 22.98 4.27 -5.92
CA PHE A 27 23.05 3.20 -4.92
C PHE A 27 23.26 1.83 -5.56
N ASP A 28 22.47 1.51 -6.59
CA ASP A 28 22.62 0.25 -7.33
C ASP A 28 23.95 0.19 -8.08
N ARG A 29 24.41 1.31 -8.64
CA ARG A 29 25.74 1.39 -9.28
C ARG A 29 26.86 1.06 -8.29
N LEU A 30 26.81 1.61 -7.07
CA LEU A 30 27.82 1.35 -6.05
C LEU A 30 27.83 -0.12 -5.61
N ILE A 31 26.65 -0.73 -5.46
CA ILE A 31 26.54 -2.17 -5.16
C ILE A 31 27.16 -3.00 -6.29
N LYS A 32 26.87 -2.67 -7.55
CA LYS A 32 27.39 -3.40 -8.72
C LYS A 32 28.92 -3.35 -8.84
N ILE A 33 29.56 -2.29 -8.38
CA ILE A 33 31.03 -2.18 -8.38
C ILE A 33 31.68 -2.74 -7.10
N GLY A 34 30.91 -3.42 -6.24
CA GLY A 34 31.42 -4.13 -5.07
C GLY A 34 31.25 -3.42 -3.73
N SER A 35 30.53 -2.29 -3.68
CA SER A 35 30.20 -1.67 -2.38
C SER A 35 29.18 -2.53 -1.64
N ILE A 36 29.51 -2.98 -0.43
CA ILE A 36 28.61 -3.79 0.39
C ILE A 36 27.79 -2.85 1.28
N PRO A 37 26.46 -2.75 1.11
CA PRO A 37 25.64 -1.89 1.94
C PRO A 37 25.45 -2.50 3.33
N TYR A 38 25.45 -1.65 4.35
CA TYR A 38 25.04 -2.06 5.70
C TYR A 38 23.51 -2.17 5.75
N ARG A 39 22.99 -3.36 6.05
CA ARG A 39 21.55 -3.64 6.13
C ARG A 39 21.05 -3.46 7.56
N LEU A 40 20.07 -2.58 7.74
CA LEU A 40 19.26 -2.54 8.96
C LEU A 40 18.24 -3.68 8.88
N ASN A 41 18.33 -4.64 9.80
CA ASN A 41 17.57 -5.89 9.72
C ASN A 41 16.45 -6.00 10.76
N GLU A 42 16.13 -4.93 11.49
CA GLU A 42 14.99 -4.88 12.41
C GLU A 42 13.96 -3.87 11.92
N GLN A 43 12.72 -4.32 11.70
CA GLN A 43 11.59 -3.48 11.35
C GLN A 43 10.75 -3.15 12.59
N TYR A 44 10.34 -1.89 12.70
CA TYR A 44 9.55 -1.37 13.82
C TYR A 44 8.19 -0.82 13.38
N ARG A 45 7.73 -1.09 12.16
CA ARG A 45 6.50 -0.48 11.62
C ARG A 45 5.29 -1.39 11.73
N MET A 46 5.38 -2.62 11.24
CA MET A 46 4.21 -3.46 10.98
C MET A 46 4.10 -4.65 11.95
N HIS A 47 2.89 -5.20 12.07
CA HIS A 47 2.64 -6.44 12.84
C HIS A 47 3.52 -7.59 12.30
N PRO A 48 4.08 -8.47 13.14
CA PRO A 48 4.98 -9.55 12.70
C PRO A 48 4.42 -10.38 11.53
N ALA A 49 3.13 -10.74 11.59
CA ALA A 49 2.44 -11.49 10.53
C ALA A 49 2.35 -10.76 9.18
N LEU A 50 2.46 -9.42 9.15
CA LEU A 50 2.47 -8.65 7.90
C LEU A 50 3.88 -8.59 7.30
N SER A 51 4.93 -8.51 8.13
CA SER A 51 6.32 -8.44 7.68
C SER A 51 6.86 -9.76 7.13
N GLU A 52 6.28 -10.89 7.55
CA GLU A 52 6.76 -12.24 7.24
C GLU A 52 6.96 -12.46 5.73
N PHE A 53 5.91 -12.19 4.94
CA PHE A 53 5.97 -12.38 3.48
C PHE A 53 7.06 -11.51 2.84
N SER A 54 7.11 -10.21 3.15
CA SER A 54 8.10 -9.30 2.56
C SER A 54 9.52 -9.66 2.95
N SER A 55 9.75 -10.07 4.20
CA SER A 55 11.06 -10.53 4.68
C SER A 55 11.55 -11.73 3.87
N LEU A 56 10.70 -12.74 3.69
CA LEU A 56 11.03 -13.95 2.94
C LEU A 56 11.21 -13.67 1.43
N ALA A 57 10.30 -12.92 0.82
CA ALA A 57 10.27 -12.73 -0.62
C ALA A 57 11.37 -11.79 -1.15
N PHE A 58 11.77 -10.79 -0.36
CA PHE A 58 12.65 -9.70 -0.84
C PHE A 58 13.95 -9.56 -0.06
N TYR A 59 14.05 -10.13 1.15
CA TYR A 59 15.20 -9.93 2.05
C TYR A 59 15.74 -11.23 2.66
N ASP A 60 15.57 -12.36 1.99
CA ASP A 60 16.14 -13.66 2.37
C ASP A 60 15.72 -14.15 3.77
N GLY A 61 14.57 -13.66 4.28
CA GLY A 61 14.10 -13.94 5.64
C GLY A 61 14.92 -13.26 6.75
N THR A 62 15.80 -12.32 6.41
CA THR A 62 16.75 -11.71 7.37
C THR A 62 16.17 -10.54 8.16
N VAL A 63 15.03 -9.98 7.74
CA VAL A 63 14.36 -8.87 8.44
C VAL A 63 13.53 -9.41 9.60
N LYS A 64 13.90 -9.00 10.82
CA LYS A 64 13.27 -9.36 12.09
C LYS A 64 12.29 -8.29 12.54
N SER A 65 11.31 -8.67 13.36
CA SER A 65 10.39 -7.73 13.99
C SER A 65 10.97 -7.22 15.30
N GLY A 66 11.21 -5.91 15.40
CA GLY A 66 11.54 -5.23 16.65
C GLY A 66 10.32 -4.88 17.50
N VAL A 67 9.12 -5.26 17.04
CA VAL A 67 7.84 -5.06 17.72
C VAL A 67 7.10 -6.38 17.88
N THR A 68 6.31 -6.48 18.94
CA THR A 68 5.49 -7.66 19.25
C THR A 68 4.11 -7.57 18.60
N ILE A 69 3.36 -8.68 18.65
CA ILE A 69 1.94 -8.73 18.28
C ILE A 69 1.13 -7.72 19.12
N ALA A 70 1.44 -7.62 20.42
CA ALA A 70 0.74 -6.72 21.34
C ALA A 70 0.96 -5.24 20.97
N ASP A 71 2.17 -4.87 20.55
CA ASP A 71 2.49 -3.50 20.12
C ASP A 71 1.75 -3.06 18.86
N ARG A 72 1.18 -4.01 18.11
CA ARG A 72 0.48 -3.78 16.84
C ARG A 72 -0.97 -4.25 16.86
N THR A 73 -1.52 -4.47 18.05
CA THR A 73 -2.91 -4.86 18.26
C THR A 73 -3.61 -3.81 19.12
N ASP A 74 -4.57 -3.08 18.54
CA ASP A 74 -5.40 -2.13 19.29
C ASP A 74 -6.64 -2.85 19.82
N LYS A 75 -6.77 -2.93 21.15
CA LYS A 75 -7.89 -3.60 21.82
C LYS A 75 -9.22 -2.84 21.68
N ASN A 76 -9.19 -1.57 21.27
CA ASN A 76 -10.38 -0.77 21.05
C ASN A 76 -10.98 -0.97 19.65
N ILE A 77 -10.24 -1.61 18.73
CA ILE A 77 -10.72 -1.92 17.38
C ILE A 77 -11.45 -3.26 17.43
N SER A 78 -12.75 -3.25 17.08
CA SER A 78 -13.62 -4.43 17.12
C SER A 78 -13.70 -5.21 15.80
N PHE A 79 -12.82 -4.89 14.85
CA PHE A 79 -12.81 -5.51 13.52
C PHE A 79 -12.44 -6.99 13.61
N LYS A 80 -13.27 -7.85 13.01
CA LYS A 80 -13.07 -9.30 13.03
C LYS A 80 -12.30 -9.74 11.79
N TRP A 81 -11.02 -10.03 11.97
CA TRP A 81 -10.18 -10.64 10.94
C TRP A 81 -10.63 -12.09 10.65
N PRO A 82 -10.51 -12.57 9.39
CA PRO A 82 -10.78 -13.97 9.06
C PRO A 82 -9.93 -14.95 9.87
N LEU A 83 -8.69 -14.55 10.20
CA LEU A 83 -7.80 -15.28 11.09
C LEU A 83 -7.47 -14.38 12.28
N LYS A 84 -7.76 -14.85 13.50
CA LYS A 84 -7.70 -14.06 14.74
C LYS A 84 -6.37 -13.34 14.96
N ASP A 85 -5.26 -14.00 14.67
CA ASP A 85 -3.91 -13.50 14.96
C ASP A 85 -3.15 -13.00 13.72
N LYS A 86 -3.85 -12.87 12.58
CA LYS A 86 -3.27 -12.35 11.33
C LYS A 86 -4.12 -11.19 10.82
N PRO A 87 -3.67 -9.93 11.02
CA PRO A 87 -4.42 -8.73 10.61
C PRO A 87 -4.29 -8.47 9.10
N SER A 88 -4.52 -9.49 8.28
CA SER A 88 -4.52 -9.43 6.83
C SER A 88 -5.37 -10.55 6.23
N PHE A 89 -5.90 -10.29 5.04
CA PHE A 89 -6.55 -11.27 4.20
C PHE A 89 -6.50 -10.79 2.75
N PHE A 90 -6.66 -11.73 1.83
CA PHE A 90 -6.87 -11.42 0.41
C PHE A 90 -8.36 -11.58 0.11
N TYR A 91 -9.01 -10.54 -0.40
CA TYR A 91 -10.40 -10.59 -0.82
C TYR A 91 -10.47 -10.86 -2.32
N CYS A 92 -10.89 -12.06 -2.71
CA CYS A 92 -11.09 -12.40 -4.11
C CYS A 92 -12.29 -11.65 -4.68
N CYS A 93 -12.05 -10.69 -5.56
CA CYS A 93 -13.08 -10.02 -6.35
C CYS A 93 -13.07 -10.60 -7.77
N TYR A 94 -14.23 -10.95 -8.31
CA TYR A 94 -14.40 -11.47 -9.67
C TYR A 94 -14.97 -10.39 -10.62
N GLY A 95 -14.75 -9.12 -10.29
CA GLY A 95 -15.13 -7.99 -11.14
C GLY A 95 -14.33 -7.95 -12.43
N ILE A 96 -14.86 -7.22 -13.42
CA ILE A 96 -14.22 -7.04 -14.72
C ILE A 96 -13.65 -5.62 -14.79
N GLU A 97 -12.39 -5.50 -15.21
CA GLU A 97 -11.76 -4.20 -15.42
C GLU A 97 -12.36 -3.44 -16.60
N GLN A 98 -12.40 -2.12 -16.49
CA GLN A 98 -12.95 -1.20 -17.48
C GLN A 98 -11.96 -0.05 -17.73
N PRO A 99 -11.84 0.44 -18.97
CA PRO A 99 -11.05 1.62 -19.25
C PRO A 99 -11.70 2.86 -18.62
N SER A 100 -10.87 3.70 -17.99
CA SER A 100 -11.30 5.01 -17.49
C SER A 100 -11.60 5.99 -18.63
N SER A 101 -12.27 7.10 -18.30
CA SER A 101 -12.57 8.20 -19.25
C SER A 101 -11.34 8.80 -19.93
N SER A 102 -10.16 8.71 -19.29
CA SER A 102 -8.88 9.15 -19.88
C SER A 102 -8.37 8.25 -21.01
N GLY A 103 -8.88 7.02 -21.12
CA GLY A 103 -8.41 6.01 -22.07
C GLY A 103 -7.02 5.41 -21.76
N THR A 104 -6.28 5.95 -20.79
CA THR A 104 -4.91 5.52 -20.45
C THR A 104 -4.79 4.86 -19.07
N SER A 105 -5.92 4.61 -18.41
CA SER A 105 -5.99 3.99 -17.09
C SER A 105 -7.21 3.10 -16.97
N PHE A 106 -7.26 2.28 -15.92
CA PHE A 106 -8.30 1.27 -15.70
C PHE A 106 -8.94 1.43 -14.32
N PHE A 107 -10.16 0.92 -14.18
CA PHE A 107 -10.86 0.79 -12.91
C PHE A 107 -11.69 -0.50 -12.89
N ASN A 108 -12.08 -0.97 -11.72
CA ASN A 108 -12.93 -2.13 -11.52
C ASN A 108 -14.04 -1.77 -10.52
N GLN A 109 -15.27 -1.65 -11.01
CA GLN A 109 -16.41 -1.18 -10.22
C GLN A 109 -16.71 -2.09 -9.02
N GLN A 110 -16.58 -3.40 -9.16
CA GLN A 110 -16.84 -4.33 -8.06
C GLN A 110 -15.77 -4.23 -6.96
N GLU A 111 -14.51 -3.96 -7.33
CA GLU A 111 -13.46 -3.67 -6.35
C GLU A 111 -13.71 -2.34 -5.63
N VAL A 112 -14.16 -1.31 -6.35
CA VAL A 112 -14.51 0.00 -5.76
C VAL A 112 -15.59 -0.17 -4.67
N GLU A 113 -16.62 -0.97 -4.95
CA GLU A 113 -17.67 -1.28 -3.98
C GLU A 113 -17.16 -2.09 -2.79
N ALA A 114 -16.32 -3.10 -3.03
CA ALA A 114 -15.69 -3.88 -1.97
C ALA A 114 -14.84 -3.01 -1.04
N VAL A 115 -14.04 -2.09 -1.60
CA VAL A 115 -13.25 -1.11 -0.85
C VAL A 115 -14.16 -0.27 0.05
N ASN A 116 -15.27 0.25 -0.49
CA ASN A 116 -16.23 1.02 0.31
C ASN A 116 -16.81 0.20 1.47
N ILE A 117 -17.15 -1.07 1.25
CA ILE A 117 -17.63 -1.96 2.31
C ILE A 117 -16.58 -2.14 3.41
N PHE A 118 -15.33 -2.42 3.05
CA PHE A 118 -14.27 -2.65 4.05
C PHE A 118 -13.90 -1.39 4.81
N VAL A 119 -13.82 -0.24 4.14
CA VAL A 119 -13.56 1.05 4.79
C VAL A 119 -14.68 1.37 5.78
N THR A 120 -15.94 1.18 5.39
CA THR A 120 -17.09 1.37 6.30
C THR A 120 -16.99 0.45 7.51
N LYS A 121 -16.73 -0.85 7.29
CA LYS A 121 -16.56 -1.83 8.39
C LYS A 121 -15.40 -1.49 9.33
N LEU A 122 -14.29 -0.95 8.82
CA LEU A 122 -13.16 -0.53 9.64
C LEU A 122 -13.53 0.70 10.49
N ILE A 123 -14.22 1.67 9.91
CA ILE A 123 -14.70 2.86 10.63
C ILE A 123 -15.70 2.46 11.72
N ASP A 124 -16.69 1.63 11.39
CA ASP A 124 -17.68 1.12 12.34
C ASP A 124 -17.02 0.31 13.47
N ALA A 125 -15.89 -0.33 13.19
CA ALA A 125 -15.09 -1.05 14.17
C ALA A 125 -14.22 -0.15 15.06
N GLY A 126 -14.19 1.17 14.83
CA GLY A 126 -13.48 2.16 15.64
C GLY A 126 -12.20 2.74 15.00
N VAL A 127 -11.87 2.38 13.76
CA VAL A 127 -10.71 2.94 13.05
C VAL A 127 -11.02 4.36 12.58
N LYS A 128 -10.16 5.32 12.91
CA LYS A 128 -10.33 6.69 12.39
C LYS A 128 -10.02 6.71 10.90
N GLY A 129 -10.81 7.43 10.12
CA GLY A 129 -10.58 7.54 8.67
C GLY A 129 -9.19 8.09 8.29
N SER A 130 -8.52 8.84 9.19
CA SER A 130 -7.14 9.30 9.01
C SER A 130 -6.08 8.20 9.17
N GLN A 131 -6.45 7.03 9.70
CA GLN A 131 -5.56 5.87 9.85
C GLN A 131 -5.71 4.88 8.69
N ILE A 132 -6.61 5.16 7.73
CA ILE A 132 -6.89 4.28 6.59
C ILE A 132 -6.24 4.87 5.34
N GLY A 133 -5.38 4.08 4.71
CA GLY A 133 -4.83 4.35 3.38
C GLY A 133 -5.34 3.33 2.38
N ILE A 134 -5.64 3.77 1.17
CA ILE A 134 -6.03 2.91 0.04
C ILE A 134 -4.96 3.09 -1.02
N ILE A 135 -4.41 1.99 -1.54
CA ILE A 135 -3.34 2.02 -2.54
C ILE A 135 -3.82 1.30 -3.79
N THR A 136 -3.63 1.90 -4.97
CA THR A 136 -3.95 1.30 -6.26
C THR A 136 -2.99 1.75 -7.35
N PRO A 137 -2.56 0.87 -8.28
CA PRO A 137 -1.61 1.24 -9.32
C PRO A 137 -2.21 2.10 -10.45
N TYR A 138 -3.53 2.22 -10.52
CA TYR A 138 -4.23 2.92 -11.60
C TYR A 138 -4.92 4.19 -11.11
N ASP A 139 -4.61 5.32 -11.77
CA ASP A 139 -5.26 6.61 -11.49
C ASP A 139 -6.77 6.59 -11.77
N GLY A 140 -7.23 5.78 -12.73
CA GLY A 140 -8.65 5.52 -12.97
C GLY A 140 -9.34 4.94 -11.74
N GLN A 141 -8.79 3.87 -11.18
CA GLN A 141 -9.29 3.25 -9.94
C GLN A 141 -9.23 4.22 -8.76
N ARG A 142 -8.14 4.98 -8.61
CA ARG A 142 -8.01 6.01 -7.57
C ARG A 142 -9.15 7.03 -7.64
N SER A 143 -9.44 7.51 -8.84
CA SER A 143 -10.49 8.50 -9.10
C SER A 143 -11.89 7.92 -8.82
N SER A 144 -12.19 6.71 -9.32
CA SER A 144 -13.47 6.04 -9.06
C SER A 144 -13.75 5.81 -7.57
N ILE A 145 -12.74 5.44 -6.79
CA ILE A 145 -12.85 5.29 -5.33
C ILE A 145 -13.10 6.65 -4.66
N ALA A 146 -12.34 7.68 -5.05
CA ALA A 146 -12.49 9.03 -4.50
C ALA A 146 -13.90 9.58 -4.78
N ASP A 147 -14.39 9.44 -6.01
CA ASP A 147 -15.71 9.91 -6.42
C ASP A 147 -16.83 9.21 -5.66
N LEU A 148 -16.75 7.88 -5.50
CA LEU A 148 -17.73 7.12 -4.74
C LEU A 148 -17.84 7.64 -3.29
N PHE A 149 -16.70 7.88 -2.66
CA PHE A 149 -16.69 8.38 -1.29
C PHE A 149 -17.16 9.82 -1.19
N VAL A 150 -16.85 10.70 -2.15
CA VAL A 150 -17.42 12.07 -2.16
C VAL A 150 -18.95 12.01 -2.28
N GLN A 151 -19.48 11.19 -3.20
CA GLN A 151 -20.92 11.03 -3.40
C GLN A 151 -21.63 10.48 -2.16
N ARG A 152 -21.02 9.51 -1.46
CA ARG A 152 -21.64 8.84 -0.30
C ARG A 152 -21.37 9.53 1.04
N ASN A 153 -20.27 10.29 1.19
CA ASN A 153 -19.79 10.79 2.49
C ASN A 153 -19.92 12.30 2.71
N CYS A 154 -20.63 13.06 1.86
CA CYS A 154 -20.87 14.47 2.09
C CYS A 154 -21.52 14.80 3.47
N ASN A 155 -22.06 13.84 4.24
CA ASN A 155 -22.72 14.13 5.52
C ASN A 155 -22.34 13.28 6.75
N LYS A 156 -21.50 12.24 6.67
CA LYS A 156 -21.33 11.31 7.82
C LYS A 156 -19.96 11.22 8.50
N PHE A 157 -18.84 11.48 7.83
CA PHE A 157 -17.52 11.02 8.34
C PHE A 157 -16.35 12.01 8.23
N GLY A 158 -16.56 13.26 7.76
CA GLY A 158 -15.46 14.24 7.63
C GLY A 158 -14.28 13.75 6.78
N TRP A 159 -14.54 12.81 5.87
CA TRP A 159 -13.54 12.16 5.04
C TRP A 159 -13.48 12.88 3.69
N ASN A 160 -12.38 13.60 3.45
CA ASN A 160 -12.11 14.26 2.18
C ASN A 160 -10.84 13.63 1.57
N PRO A 161 -10.94 12.89 0.45
CA PRO A 161 -9.79 12.28 -0.21
C PRO A 161 -8.79 13.30 -0.77
N TYR A 162 -9.18 14.57 -0.83
CA TYR A 162 -8.37 15.70 -1.32
C TYR A 162 -7.80 16.56 -0.18
N SER A 163 -8.03 16.20 1.09
CA SER A 163 -7.39 16.88 2.22
C SER A 163 -5.95 16.40 2.44
N GLU A 164 -5.04 17.32 2.75
CA GLU A 164 -3.64 17.02 3.00
C GLU A 164 -3.50 15.94 4.08
N GLY A 165 -2.99 14.77 3.70
CA GLY A 165 -2.76 13.62 4.58
C GLY A 165 -3.64 12.39 4.31
N LYS A 166 -4.75 12.51 3.57
CA LYS A 166 -5.63 11.37 3.21
C LYS A 166 -5.41 10.95 1.76
N ARG A 167 -4.21 10.46 1.44
CA ARG A 167 -3.91 10.04 0.06
C ARG A 167 -4.45 8.63 -0.20
N ILE A 168 -5.39 8.52 -1.14
CA ILE A 168 -5.44 7.32 -1.97
C ILE A 168 -4.21 7.42 -2.87
N ILE A 169 -3.25 6.52 -2.71
CA ILE A 169 -1.98 6.52 -3.45
C ILE A 169 -2.08 5.57 -4.63
#